data_AF-A0A7Y5NXQ3-F1
#
_entry.id   AF-A0A7Y5NXQ3-F1
#
_cell.length_a   1.000
_cell.length_b   1.000
_cell.length_c   1.000
_cell.angle_alpha   90.00
_cell.angle_beta   90.00
_cell.angle_gamma   90.00
#
_symmetry.space_group_name_H-M   'P 1'
#
loop_
_entity.id
_entity.type
_entity.pdbx_description
1 polymer ?
#
loop_
_entity_poly.entity_id
_entity_poly.type
_entity_poly.pdbx_seq_one_letter_code
_entity_poly.pdbx_strand_id
1 'polypeptide(L)'
;MRALSLWQPWAHAVVHLGKRIENREKWTSCNVRGPFLIHAALGVGTRRQFHDAAERTLDTVDEAAGERFRDEHLDITTIKRQALWLPRPSLLRGGIIGAAEVVDVIKSAQDMATYELSQTIYPHHYKRVELDQRRWWFGGFALILSNVIPLQFRPLGGKQGWFDVPEAEPIMRDGRLAGVNWKGSAAA
;
A
#
# COMPACT_ATOMS: atom_id res chain seq x y z
N MET A 1 -10.68 4.59 -13.42
CA MET A 1 -9.78 3.51 -12.92
C MET A 1 -10.46 2.79 -11.78
N ARG A 2 -10.00 1.59 -11.40
CA ARG A 2 -10.36 1.00 -10.10
C ARG A 2 -9.46 1.53 -8.99
N ALA A 3 -9.97 1.54 -7.78
CA ALA A 3 -9.26 1.84 -6.56
C ALA A 3 -9.42 0.69 -5.56
N LEU A 4 -8.44 0.55 -4.66
CA LEU A 4 -8.48 -0.35 -3.52
C LEU A 4 -8.21 0.44 -2.23
N SER A 5 -9.15 0.39 -1.29
CA SER A 5 -8.95 0.94 0.06
C SER A 5 -8.09 0.01 0.91
N LEU A 6 -6.95 0.53 1.36
CA LEU A 6 -6.05 -0.08 2.32
C LEU A 6 -6.10 0.70 3.64
N TRP A 7 -6.10 0.00 4.78
CA TRP A 7 -5.99 0.65 6.09
C TRP A 7 -4.56 1.12 6.32
N GLN A 8 -4.40 2.25 7.01
CA GLN A 8 -3.08 2.65 7.50
C GLN A 8 -2.64 1.70 8.64
N PRO A 9 -1.34 1.38 8.76
CA PRO A 9 -0.20 1.92 8.01
C PRO A 9 0.05 1.27 6.62
N TRP A 10 -0.69 0.23 6.23
CA TRP A 10 -0.41 -0.54 5.01
C TRP A 10 -0.49 0.28 3.72
N ALA A 11 -1.39 1.27 3.64
CA ALA A 11 -1.47 2.16 2.49
C ALA A 11 -0.16 2.94 2.29
N HIS A 12 0.34 3.57 3.36
CA HIS A 12 1.64 4.25 3.36
C HIS A 12 2.79 3.27 3.09
N ALA A 13 2.76 2.07 3.68
CA ALA A 13 3.81 1.07 3.48
C ALA A 13 3.96 0.63 2.01
N VAL A 14 2.86 0.51 1.26
CA VAL A 14 2.89 0.23 -0.18
C VAL A 14 3.52 1.40 -0.94
N VAL A 15 3.04 2.63 -0.71
CA VAL A 15 3.46 3.79 -1.50
C VAL A 15 4.90 4.22 -1.21
N HIS A 16 5.33 4.22 0.06
CA HIS A 16 6.58 4.86 0.50
C HIS A 16 7.62 3.90 1.11
N LEU A 17 7.20 2.76 1.67
CA LEU A 17 8.11 1.84 2.40
C LEU A 17 8.42 0.55 1.63
N GLY A 18 8.22 0.55 0.31
CA GLY A 18 8.63 -0.57 -0.55
C GLY A 18 7.83 -1.87 -0.38
N LYS A 19 6.65 -1.86 0.26
CA LYS A 19 5.75 -3.02 0.30
C LYS A 19 5.17 -3.29 -1.09
N ARG A 20 5.37 -4.50 -1.60
CA ARG A 20 4.90 -4.92 -2.95
C ARG A 20 4.01 -6.16 -2.92
N ILE A 21 3.63 -6.61 -1.72
CA ILE A 21 2.66 -7.68 -1.48
C ILE A 21 1.51 -7.12 -0.65
N GLU A 22 0.27 -7.18 -1.17
CA GLU A 22 -0.95 -6.84 -0.42
C GLU A 22 -1.69 -8.12 -0.04
N ASN A 23 -1.93 -8.33 1.26
CA ASN A 23 -2.46 -9.60 1.77
C ASN A 23 -3.98 -9.61 1.77
N ARG A 24 -4.57 -10.75 1.43
CA ARG A 24 -6.01 -10.92 1.22
C ARG A 24 -6.56 -12.18 1.86
N GLU A 25 -7.68 -12.00 2.56
CA GLU A 25 -8.43 -13.12 3.17
C GLU A 25 -9.25 -13.92 2.15
N LYS A 26 -9.65 -13.31 1.03
CA LYS A 26 -10.61 -13.89 0.08
C LYS A 26 -10.10 -13.88 -1.36
N TRP A 27 -10.06 -15.05 -2.00
CA TRP A 27 -9.72 -15.24 -3.42
C TRP A 27 -10.47 -14.29 -4.36
N THR A 28 -11.77 -14.06 -4.14
CA THR A 28 -12.59 -13.17 -5.00
C THR A 28 -12.06 -11.74 -5.08
N SER A 29 -11.34 -11.29 -4.05
CA SER A 29 -10.69 -9.97 -4.01
C SER A 29 -9.36 -9.91 -4.77
N CYS A 30 -8.90 -11.04 -5.33
CA CYS A 30 -7.64 -11.22 -6.04
C CYS A 30 -7.81 -11.41 -7.57
N ASN A 31 -9.05 -11.42 -8.07
CA ASN A 31 -9.37 -11.63 -9.49
C ASN A 31 -9.23 -10.37 -10.35
N VAL A 32 -8.30 -9.47 -10.00
CA VAL A 32 -8.04 -8.21 -10.69
C VAL A 32 -6.57 -8.18 -11.13
N ARG A 33 -6.30 -7.60 -12.28
CA ARG A 33 -4.97 -7.33 -12.85
C ARG A 33 -4.94 -5.94 -13.47
N GLY A 34 -3.74 -5.41 -13.68
CA GLY A 34 -3.52 -4.11 -14.30
C GLY A 34 -3.57 -2.93 -13.30
N PRO A 35 -3.61 -1.69 -13.80
CA PRO A 35 -3.40 -0.49 -13.00
C PRO A 35 -4.60 -0.11 -12.13
N PHE A 36 -4.31 0.33 -10.90
CA PHE A 36 -5.30 0.75 -9.91
C PHE A 36 -4.78 1.87 -9.00
N LEU A 37 -5.71 2.55 -8.33
CA LEU A 37 -5.42 3.59 -7.34
C LEU A 37 -5.35 3.01 -5.92
N ILE A 38 -4.38 3.45 -5.14
CA ILE A 38 -4.25 3.15 -3.72
C ILE A 38 -5.01 4.22 -2.94
N HIS A 39 -6.10 3.80 -2.29
CA HIS A 39 -6.89 4.63 -1.38
C HIS A 39 -6.46 4.34 0.06
N ALA A 40 -6.10 5.39 0.81
CA ALA A 40 -5.89 5.29 2.25
C ALA A 40 -7.25 5.43 2.95
N ALA A 41 -7.71 4.36 3.60
CA ALA A 41 -8.99 4.36 4.32
C ALA A 41 -9.04 5.43 5.42
N LEU A 42 -10.24 5.98 5.68
CA LEU A 42 -10.43 6.95 6.76
C LEU A 42 -10.26 6.31 8.15
N GLY A 43 -10.81 5.10 8.32
CA GLY A 43 -10.63 4.29 9.52
C GLY A 43 -9.31 3.52 9.54
N VAL A 44 -8.80 3.28 10.74
CA VAL A 44 -7.53 2.53 10.99
C VAL A 44 -7.75 1.28 11.85
N GLY A 45 -9.00 0.82 11.97
CA GLY A 45 -9.40 -0.19 12.93
C GLY A 45 -9.34 0.31 14.39
N THR A 46 -9.22 -0.63 15.33
CA THR A 46 -9.01 -0.33 16.75
C THR A 46 -7.56 0.11 17.02
N ARG A 47 -7.31 0.77 18.16
CA ARG A 47 -5.94 1.14 18.59
C ARG A 47 -4.98 -0.04 18.62
N ARG A 48 -5.45 -1.23 19.03
CA ARG A 48 -4.66 -2.46 19.07
C ARG A 48 -4.27 -2.93 17.67
N GLN A 49 -5.24 -2.98 16.75
CA GLN A 49 -5.00 -3.34 15.35
C GLN A 49 -4.03 -2.36 14.65
N PHE A 50 -4.15 -1.06 14.92
CA PHE A 50 -3.21 -0.08 14.38
C PHE A 50 -1.81 -0.24 14.97
N HIS A 51 -1.67 -0.42 16.30
CA HIS A 51 -0.40 -0.71 16.96
C HIS A 51 0.28 -1.94 16.36
N ASP A 52 -0.43 -3.07 16.29
CA ASP A 52 0.15 -4.34 15.81
C ASP A 52 0.53 -4.26 14.32
N ALA A 53 -0.15 -3.42 13.54
CA ALA A 53 0.23 -3.13 12.16
C ALA A 53 1.40 -2.14 12.03
N ALA A 54 1.53 -1.19 12.97
CA ALA A 54 2.63 -0.24 13.02
C ALA A 54 3.95 -0.93 13.41
N GLU A 55 3.95 -1.73 14.50
CA GLU A 55 5.07 -2.60 14.89
C GLU A 55 5.52 -3.46 13.71
N ARG A 56 4.61 -4.23 13.11
CA ARG A 56 4.94 -5.09 11.97
C ARG A 56 5.40 -4.31 10.73
N THR A 57 5.05 -3.03 10.60
CA THR A 57 5.62 -2.18 9.55
C THR A 57 7.07 -1.82 9.86
N LEU A 58 7.35 -1.41 11.10
CA LEU A 58 8.69 -1.08 11.60
C LEU A 58 9.64 -2.28 11.54
N ASP A 59 9.19 -3.47 11.96
CA ASP A 59 9.95 -4.73 11.90
C ASP A 59 10.31 -5.18 10.48
N THR A 60 9.60 -4.67 9.47
CA THR A 60 9.73 -5.13 8.08
C THR A 60 10.61 -4.22 7.23
N VAL A 61 10.88 -2.98 7.66
CA VAL A 61 11.68 -1.99 6.91
C VAL A 61 13.11 -1.90 7.44
N ASP A 62 14.00 -1.23 6.73
CA ASP A 62 15.28 -0.83 7.30
C ASP A 62 15.09 0.21 8.42
N GLU A 63 16.02 0.24 9.37
CA GLU A 63 15.97 1.11 10.55
C GLU A 63 15.73 2.59 10.19
N ALA A 64 16.46 3.13 9.21
CA ALA A 64 16.33 4.52 8.79
C ALA A 64 14.98 4.84 8.15
N ALA A 65 14.36 3.91 7.42
CA ALA A 65 12.98 4.04 6.95
C ALA A 65 11.96 3.92 8.09
N GLY A 66 12.22 3.04 9.07
CA GLY A 66 11.41 2.88 10.27
C GLY A 66 11.40 4.12 11.16
N GLU A 67 12.56 4.74 11.39
CA GLU A 67 12.70 5.99 12.14
C GLU A 67 11.92 7.13 11.50
N ARG A 68 12.13 7.40 10.19
CA ARG A 68 11.35 8.43 9.48
C ARG A 68 9.85 8.17 9.55
N PHE A 69 9.42 6.93 9.32
CA PHE A 69 8.01 6.58 9.43
C PHE A 69 7.45 6.80 10.83
N ARG A 70 8.20 6.44 11.87
CA ARG A 70 7.84 6.67 13.27
C ARG A 70 7.68 8.16 13.56
N ASP A 71 8.71 8.95 13.28
CA ASP A 71 8.78 10.37 13.67
C ASP A 71 7.79 11.23 12.87
N GLU A 72 7.63 10.97 11.58
CA GLU A 72 6.72 11.74 10.72
C GLU A 72 5.26 11.35 10.93
N HIS A 73 4.95 10.07 11.18
CA HIS A 73 3.58 9.54 11.05
C HIS A 73 3.00 8.83 12.29
N LEU A 74 3.78 8.53 13.32
CA LEU A 74 3.29 7.85 14.53
C LEU A 74 3.45 8.71 15.79
N ASP A 75 2.44 8.67 16.66
CA ASP A 75 2.54 9.11 18.05
C ASP A 75 2.57 7.90 18.98
N ILE A 76 3.22 8.06 20.14
CA ILE A 76 3.12 7.09 21.24
C ILE A 76 2.12 7.61 22.28
N THR A 77 1.16 6.78 22.65
CA THR A 77 0.31 6.98 23.83
C THR A 77 0.52 5.85 24.83
N THR A 78 0.33 6.12 26.12
CA THR A 78 0.29 5.07 27.14
C THR A 78 -1.16 4.87 27.60
N ILE A 79 -1.71 3.68 27.36
CA ILE A 79 -3.07 3.30 27.80
C ILE A 79 -2.94 2.07 28.70
N LYS A 80 -3.51 2.12 29.92
CA LYS A 80 -3.42 1.04 30.92
C LYS A 80 -1.98 0.55 31.17
N ARG A 81 -1.01 1.46 31.19
CA ARG A 81 0.45 1.19 31.30
C ARG A 81 1.09 0.44 30.12
N GLN A 82 0.39 0.27 29.00
CA GLN A 82 0.94 -0.24 27.74
C GLN A 82 1.18 0.93 26.77
N ALA A 83 2.38 1.03 26.22
CA ALA A 83 2.67 1.93 25.09
C ALA A 83 1.94 1.41 23.84
N LEU A 84 1.32 2.32 23.08
CA LEU A 84 0.60 2.03 21.85
C LEU A 84 0.86 3.14 20.82
N TRP A 85 1.05 2.75 19.56
CA TRP A 85 1.12 3.68 18.45
C TRP A 85 -0.26 4.27 18.12
N LEU A 86 -0.29 5.54 17.74
CA LEU A 86 -1.43 6.23 17.17
C LEU A 86 -1.03 6.90 15.84
N PRO A 87 -1.96 7.04 14.88
CA PRO A 87 -1.67 7.74 13.63
C PRO A 87 -1.64 9.25 13.85
N ARG A 88 -0.55 9.91 13.44
CA ARG A 88 -0.48 11.38 13.35
C ARG A 88 -1.41 11.92 12.26
N PRO A 89 -1.81 13.20 12.31
CA PRO A 89 -2.57 13.85 11.22
C PRO A 89 -1.85 13.83 9.86
N SER A 90 -0.51 13.80 9.86
CA SER A 90 0.34 13.65 8.68
C SER A 90 0.16 12.33 7.94
N LEU A 91 -0.30 11.27 8.62
CA LEU A 91 -0.57 9.97 8.02
C LEU A 91 -1.89 10.04 7.24
N LEU A 92 -1.77 10.36 5.95
CA LEU A 92 -2.87 10.63 5.02
C LEU A 92 -3.96 9.53 5.05
N ARG A 93 -5.22 9.95 5.14
CA ARG A 93 -6.40 9.07 5.26
C ARG A 93 -7.61 9.72 4.59
N GLY A 94 -8.55 8.90 4.13
CA GLY A 94 -9.79 9.37 3.48
C GLY A 94 -9.58 9.86 2.05
N GLY A 95 -8.64 9.28 1.30
CA GLY A 95 -8.36 9.70 -0.08
C GLY A 95 -7.34 8.85 -0.83
N ILE A 96 -7.13 9.17 -2.09
CA ILE A 96 -6.11 8.56 -2.95
C ILE A 96 -4.74 9.12 -2.58
N ILE A 97 -3.75 8.24 -2.42
CA ILE A 97 -2.36 8.58 -2.06
C ILE A 97 -1.32 8.07 -3.08
N GLY A 98 -1.74 7.21 -4.00
CA GLY A 98 -0.84 6.57 -4.95
C GLY A 98 -1.59 5.75 -5.99
N ALA A 99 -0.84 5.16 -6.90
CA ALA A 99 -1.32 4.14 -7.83
C ALA A 99 -0.28 3.03 -7.98
N ALA A 100 -0.71 1.88 -8.47
CA ALA A 100 0.15 0.71 -8.66
C ALA A 100 -0.48 -0.20 -9.73
N GLU A 101 0.20 -1.29 -10.06
CA GLU A 101 -0.30 -2.31 -10.97
C GLU A 101 -0.33 -3.68 -10.26
N VAL A 102 -1.46 -4.40 -10.35
CA VAL A 102 -1.51 -5.80 -9.91
C VAL A 102 -1.03 -6.66 -11.07
N VAL A 103 0.19 -7.20 -10.94
CA VAL A 103 0.80 -8.06 -11.97
C VAL A 103 0.48 -9.53 -11.73
N ASP A 104 0.42 -9.97 -10.46
CA ASP A 104 0.12 -11.37 -10.15
C ASP A 104 -0.54 -11.60 -8.78
N VAL A 105 -0.84 -12.86 -8.45
CA VAL A 105 -1.46 -13.30 -7.19
C VAL A 105 -0.86 -14.61 -6.69
N ILE A 106 -0.51 -14.59 -5.41
CA ILE A 106 -0.17 -15.76 -4.59
C ILE A 106 -1.47 -16.37 -4.07
N LYS A 107 -1.64 -17.68 -4.25
CA LYS A 107 -2.83 -18.43 -3.78
C LYS A 107 -2.52 -19.37 -2.63
N SER A 108 -1.26 -19.73 -2.41
CA SER A 108 -0.84 -20.66 -1.38
C SER A 108 0.55 -20.36 -0.82
N ALA A 109 0.91 -21.02 0.29
CA ALA A 109 2.27 -21.00 0.81
C ALA A 109 3.28 -21.64 -0.16
N GLN A 110 2.86 -22.63 -0.94
CA GLN A 110 3.69 -23.26 -1.95
C GLN A 110 3.98 -22.28 -3.10
N ASP A 111 2.98 -21.51 -3.54
CA ASP A 111 3.14 -20.45 -4.54
C ASP A 111 4.19 -19.44 -4.06
N MET A 112 4.09 -18.96 -2.82
CA MET A 112 5.08 -18.03 -2.23
C MET A 112 6.48 -18.65 -2.09
N ALA A 113 6.50 -19.95 -1.76
CA ALA A 113 7.63 -20.86 -1.81
C ALA A 113 8.50 -20.67 -3.07
N THR A 114 7.83 -20.85 -4.21
CA THR A 114 8.44 -20.93 -5.53
C THR A 114 8.39 -19.63 -6.32
N TYR A 115 7.68 -18.60 -5.84
CA TYR A 115 7.56 -17.34 -6.56
C TYR A 115 8.92 -16.63 -6.65
N GLU A 116 9.38 -16.43 -7.88
CA GLU A 116 10.56 -15.63 -8.13
C GLU A 116 10.18 -14.15 -8.11
N LEU A 117 10.45 -13.48 -6.98
CA LEU A 117 10.18 -12.05 -6.78
C LEU A 117 11.14 -11.13 -7.59
N SER A 118 11.86 -11.67 -8.58
CA SER A 118 12.90 -10.95 -9.32
C SER A 118 12.31 -10.11 -10.46
N GLN A 119 13.01 -9.01 -10.76
CA GLN A 119 12.85 -8.05 -11.88
C GLN A 119 11.48 -7.37 -12.12
N THR A 120 10.34 -8.05 -12.03
CA THR A 120 9.00 -7.51 -12.36
C THR A 120 8.54 -6.40 -11.40
N ILE A 121 9.03 -6.41 -10.16
CA ILE A 121 8.61 -5.52 -9.07
C ILE A 121 9.44 -4.22 -8.98
N TYR A 122 10.65 -4.20 -9.57
CA TYR A 122 11.69 -3.20 -9.27
C TYR A 122 12.14 -2.31 -10.45
N PRO A 123 11.26 -1.56 -11.12
CA PRO A 123 11.69 -0.47 -12.00
C PRO A 123 12.10 0.76 -11.14
N HIS A 124 13.40 1.06 -11.14
CA HIS A 124 14.04 2.35 -10.84
C HIS A 124 13.34 3.31 -9.85
N HIS A 125 13.84 3.41 -8.62
CA HIS A 125 14.07 4.68 -7.88
C HIS A 125 14.51 4.44 -6.42
N TYR A 126 14.24 3.26 -5.86
CA TYR A 126 14.82 2.84 -4.59
C TYR A 126 16.22 2.27 -4.84
N LYS A 127 17.24 2.89 -4.25
CA LYS A 127 18.59 2.29 -4.16
C LYS A 127 18.46 0.93 -3.48
N ARG A 128 19.23 -0.06 -3.96
CA ARG A 128 19.31 -1.42 -3.42
C ARG A 128 19.38 -1.42 -1.89
N VAL A 129 18.27 -1.77 -1.26
CA VAL A 129 18.28 -2.87 -0.31
C VAL A 129 17.40 -3.94 -0.93
N GLU A 130 17.96 -5.11 -1.23
CA GLU A 130 17.29 -6.24 -1.87
C GLU A 130 16.41 -6.95 -0.83
N LEU A 131 15.47 -6.19 -0.27
CA LEU A 131 14.57 -6.61 0.80
C LEU A 131 13.55 -7.60 0.25
N ASP A 132 13.81 -8.90 0.47
CA ASP A 132 12.90 -10.00 0.08
C ASP A 132 11.46 -9.64 0.46
N GLN A 133 10.59 -9.59 -0.53
CA GLN A 133 9.20 -9.18 -0.32
C GLN A 133 8.42 -10.20 0.51
N ARG A 134 8.91 -11.44 0.68
CA ARG A 134 8.25 -12.50 1.48
C ARG A 134 7.86 -12.09 2.90
N ARG A 135 8.65 -11.28 3.63
CA ARG A 135 8.24 -10.80 4.97
C ARG A 135 7.14 -9.74 4.97
N TRP A 136 6.73 -9.21 3.79
CA TRP A 136 5.48 -8.47 3.65
C TRP A 136 4.24 -9.36 3.47
N TRP A 137 4.43 -10.67 3.28
CA TRP A 137 3.38 -11.67 3.22
C TRP A 137 3.10 -12.25 4.60
N PHE A 138 1.83 -12.33 4.97
CA PHE A 138 1.38 -12.71 6.32
C PHE A 138 0.50 -13.96 6.30
N GLY A 139 0.64 -14.80 5.27
CA GLY A 139 -0.21 -15.94 4.99
C GLY A 139 -1.41 -15.61 4.08
N GLY A 140 -2.09 -16.66 3.61
CA GLY A 140 -3.27 -16.52 2.76
C GLY A 140 -2.97 -16.04 1.33
N PHE A 141 -3.99 -15.48 0.68
CA PHE A 141 -3.87 -14.93 -0.67
C PHE A 141 -3.11 -13.61 -0.65
N ALA A 142 -2.44 -13.24 -1.74
CA ALA A 142 -1.87 -11.91 -1.86
C ALA A 142 -1.80 -11.40 -3.29
N LEU A 143 -1.96 -10.09 -3.48
CA LEU A 143 -1.67 -9.38 -4.71
C LEU A 143 -0.17 -9.06 -4.79
N ILE A 144 0.45 -9.37 -5.92
CA ILE A 144 1.79 -8.89 -6.27
C ILE A 144 1.65 -7.56 -7.01
N LEU A 145 2.27 -6.53 -6.44
CA LEU A 145 2.21 -5.15 -6.91
C LEU A 145 3.52 -4.77 -7.61
N SER A 146 3.42 -4.22 -8.81
CA SER A 146 4.54 -3.54 -9.48
C SER A 146 4.28 -2.04 -9.56
N ASN A 147 5.33 -1.31 -9.93
CA ASN A 147 5.22 0.04 -10.48
C ASN A 147 4.38 1.01 -9.62
N VAL A 148 4.63 0.96 -8.31
CA VAL A 148 3.94 1.79 -7.32
C VAL A 148 4.45 3.21 -7.42
N ILE A 149 3.55 4.14 -7.72
CA ILE A 149 3.82 5.57 -7.82
C ILE A 149 3.08 6.34 -6.71
N PRO A 150 3.76 7.21 -5.95
CA PRO A 150 3.09 8.18 -5.09
C PRO A 150 2.32 9.18 -5.95
N LEU A 151 1.16 9.62 -5.47
CA LEU A 151 0.36 10.66 -6.09
C LEU A 151 0.10 11.78 -5.08
N GLN A 152 -0.17 12.99 -5.58
CA GLN A 152 -0.69 14.04 -4.72
C GLN A 152 -2.00 13.58 -4.06
N PHE A 153 -2.14 13.86 -2.76
CA PHE A 153 -3.31 13.45 -2.00
C PHE A 153 -4.60 14.04 -2.60
N ARG A 154 -5.55 13.17 -2.94
CA ARG A 154 -6.89 13.55 -3.41
C ARG A 154 -7.95 13.02 -2.45
N PRO A 155 -8.64 13.88 -1.67
CA PRO A 155 -9.75 13.46 -0.83
C PRO A 155 -10.81 12.69 -1.62
N LEU A 156 -11.22 11.52 -1.12
CA LEU A 156 -12.21 10.68 -1.76
C LEU A 156 -12.82 9.70 -0.75
N GLY A 157 -14.15 9.55 -0.75
CA GLY A 157 -14.83 8.52 0.03
C GLY A 157 -14.41 7.11 -0.42
N GLY A 158 -13.87 6.31 0.50
CA GLY A 158 -13.48 4.92 0.22
C GLY A 158 -14.66 3.94 0.29
N LYS A 159 -14.46 2.73 -0.23
CA LYS A 159 -15.39 1.60 -0.09
C LYS A 159 -14.62 0.34 0.28
N GLN A 160 -15.28 -0.62 0.93
CA GLN A 160 -14.64 -1.90 1.25
C GLN A 160 -14.38 -2.70 -0.03
N GLY A 161 -13.14 -3.12 -0.24
CA GLY A 161 -12.73 -3.87 -1.44
C GLY A 161 -12.41 -2.96 -2.63
N TRP A 162 -12.65 -3.49 -3.83
CA TRP A 162 -12.45 -2.77 -5.10
C TRP A 162 -13.63 -1.86 -5.40
N PHE A 163 -13.37 -0.63 -5.86
CA PHE A 163 -14.40 0.30 -6.32
C PHE A 163 -13.93 1.13 -7.51
N ASP A 164 -14.87 1.62 -8.31
CA ASP A 164 -14.55 2.44 -9.48
C ASP A 164 -14.41 3.93 -9.13
N VAL A 165 -13.46 4.59 -9.78
CA VAL A 165 -13.18 6.03 -9.73
C VAL A 165 -13.22 6.54 -11.18
N PRO A 166 -14.38 7.00 -11.67
CA PRO A 166 -14.59 7.34 -13.07
C PRO A 166 -13.83 8.59 -13.53
N GLU A 167 -13.44 9.46 -12.59
CA GLU A 167 -12.65 10.67 -12.85
C GLU A 167 -11.17 10.35 -13.13
N ALA A 168 -10.71 9.10 -12.98
CA ALA A 168 -9.31 8.72 -13.13
C ALA A 168 -9.07 7.86 -14.38
N GLU A 169 -8.05 8.19 -15.17
CA GLU A 169 -7.53 7.37 -16.26
C GLU A 169 -6.03 7.11 -16.08
N PRO A 170 -5.54 5.87 -16.35
CA PRO A 170 -4.13 5.56 -16.18
C PRO A 170 -3.32 6.21 -17.29
N ILE A 171 -2.27 6.96 -16.93
CA ILE A 171 -1.27 7.43 -17.89
C ILE A 171 -0.27 6.28 -18.04
N MET A 172 -0.16 5.73 -19.24
CA MET A 172 0.79 4.66 -19.55
C MET A 172 1.94 5.23 -20.39
N ARG A 173 3.18 4.89 -20.06
CA ARG A 173 4.40 5.21 -20.81
C ARG A 173 5.22 3.94 -20.97
N ASP A 174 5.65 3.64 -22.19
CA ASP A 174 6.46 2.47 -22.52
C ASP A 174 5.84 1.14 -21.97
N GLY A 175 4.50 1.05 -22.05
CA GLY A 175 3.71 -0.09 -21.56
C GLY A 175 3.48 -0.13 -20.04
N ARG A 176 3.97 0.85 -19.27
CA ARG A 176 3.93 0.88 -17.79
C ARG A 176 3.16 2.08 -17.27
N LEU A 177 2.48 1.93 -16.12
CA LEU A 177 1.84 3.03 -15.41
C LEU A 177 2.86 4.14 -15.05
N ALA A 178 2.59 5.37 -15.45
CA ALA A 178 3.46 6.53 -15.23
C ALA A 178 2.78 7.68 -14.48
N GLY A 179 1.45 7.62 -14.32
CA GLY A 179 0.67 8.65 -13.68
C GLY A 179 -0.83 8.37 -13.77
N VAL A 180 -1.63 9.37 -13.38
CA VAL A 180 -3.09 9.34 -13.48
C VAL A 180 -3.55 10.67 -14.05
N ASN A 181 -4.33 10.62 -15.12
CA ASN A 181 -5.04 11.78 -15.65
C ASN A 181 -6.38 11.89 -14.92
N TRP A 182 -6.71 13.09 -14.44
CA TRP A 182 -7.95 13.34 -13.72
C TRP A 182 -8.92 14.13 -14.62
N LYS A 183 -10.02 13.50 -15.03
CA LYS A 183 -11.09 14.18 -15.76
C LYS A 183 -11.71 15.26 -14.87
N GLY A 184 -11.93 16.44 -15.46
CA GLY A 184 -12.58 17.56 -14.79
C GLY A 184 -11.69 18.40 -13.87
N SER A 185 -10.43 18.01 -13.60
CA SER A 185 -9.45 18.98 -13.12
C SER A 185 -8.95 19.78 -14.32
N ALA A 186 -9.44 21.02 -14.46
CA ALA A 186 -8.73 22.01 -15.26
C ALA A 186 -7.30 22.14 -14.71
N ALA A 187 -6.32 22.31 -15.59
CA ALA A 187 -4.99 22.71 -15.17
C ALA A 187 -5.10 24.08 -14.49
N ALA A 188 -4.72 24.14 -13.22
CA ALA A 188 -4.60 25.37 -12.43
C ALA A 188 -3.18 25.93 -12.56
#